data_AF-A0A1H8FXZ7-F1
#
_entry.id   AF-A0A1H8FXZ7-F1
#
_cell.length_a   1.000
_cell.length_b   1.000
_cell.length_c   1.000
_cell.angle_alpha   90.00
_cell.angle_beta   90.00
_cell.angle_gamma   90.00
#
_symmetry.space_group_name_H-M   'P 1'
#
loop_
_entity.id
_entity.type
_entity.pdbx_description
1 polymer ?
#
loop_
_entity_poly.entity_id
_entity_poly.type
_entity_poly.pdbx_seq_one_letter_code
_entity_poly.pdbx_strand_id
1 'polypeptide(L)'
;MLASEEGRDRLQAYYRRYLDIARKHGAGFILDTPTWRANPDWAGKLGYTREALHAANVGSVSLLAGLRGRYEQPGQPIVISGAIGPRGDGYKAGNMDATEAEDYHSVQIGSFAESDADMVTAFTLTNIDEAIGVARAAAARGVPCAISFTVETDGRLVTGRSMQEAIETTDAATGGSPAYYMINCAHPTHFAEAFDPKANWTERIRGLRANASRMSHADLDESETLDAGDPVDLAQHYRQLMSSMPQVRIVGGCCGTDHRHVAAICAACLPELTRA
;
A
#
# COMPACT_ATOMS: atom_id res chain seq x y z
N MET A 1 13.06 15.38 1.47
CA MET A 1 12.10 15.72 0.40
C MET A 1 11.06 16.72 0.88
N LEU A 2 10.18 16.39 1.82
CA LEU A 2 9.09 17.29 2.24
C LEU A 2 9.55 18.63 2.86
N ALA A 3 10.72 18.65 3.50
CA ALA A 3 11.25 19.82 4.20
C ALA A 3 11.61 20.99 3.27
N SER A 4 11.95 20.74 1.99
CA SER A 4 12.33 21.78 1.03
C SER A 4 11.24 22.00 -0.02
N GLU A 5 11.19 23.21 -0.58
CA GLU A 5 10.27 23.55 -1.67
C GLU A 5 10.54 22.68 -2.91
N GLU A 6 11.80 22.59 -3.33
CA GLU A 6 12.20 21.73 -4.45
C GLU A 6 11.77 20.26 -4.25
N GLY A 7 11.92 19.72 -3.04
CA GLY A 7 11.52 18.35 -2.74
C GLY A 7 10.00 18.17 -2.78
N ARG A 8 9.22 19.16 -2.33
CA ARG A 8 7.76 19.19 -2.47
C ARG A 8 7.33 19.26 -3.92
N ASP A 9 8.02 20.04 -4.75
CA ASP A 9 7.72 20.14 -6.19
C ASP A 9 7.99 18.84 -6.93
N ARG A 10 9.10 18.16 -6.61
CA ARG A 10 9.41 16.83 -7.14
C ARG A 10 8.35 15.79 -6.75
N LEU A 11 7.90 15.80 -5.49
CA LEU A 11 6.81 14.94 -5.03
C LEU A 11 5.51 15.24 -5.79
N GLN A 12 5.12 16.51 -5.92
CA GLN A 12 3.93 16.89 -6.69
C GLN A 12 4.04 16.45 -8.15
N ALA A 13 5.19 16.64 -8.80
CA ALA A 13 5.41 16.21 -10.17
C ALA A 13 5.29 14.68 -10.32
N TYR A 14 5.78 13.92 -9.33
CA TYR A 14 5.59 12.47 -9.26
C TYR A 14 4.11 12.11 -9.21
N TYR A 15 3.34 12.64 -8.23
CA TYR A 15 1.91 12.31 -8.10
C TYR A 15 1.08 12.75 -9.31
N ARG A 16 1.32 13.95 -9.86
CA ARG A 16 0.59 14.46 -11.04
C ARG A 16 0.63 13.47 -12.21
N ARG A 17 1.77 12.82 -12.44
CA ARG A 17 1.91 11.83 -13.52
C ARG A 17 0.95 10.65 -13.38
N TYR A 18 0.74 10.15 -12.17
CA TYR A 18 -0.20 9.04 -11.92
C TYR A 18 -1.65 9.51 -11.88
N LEU A 19 -1.90 10.71 -11.36
CA LEU A 19 -3.23 11.35 -11.42
C LEU A 19 -3.69 11.56 -12.87
N ASP A 20 -2.79 11.97 -13.76
CA ASP A 20 -3.10 12.13 -15.20
C ASP A 20 -3.43 10.78 -15.86
N ILE A 21 -2.76 9.69 -15.47
CA ILE A 21 -3.10 8.33 -15.91
C ILE A 21 -4.51 7.95 -15.43
N ALA A 22 -4.79 8.10 -14.14
CA ALA A 22 -6.11 7.78 -13.58
C ALA A 22 -7.22 8.60 -14.26
N ARG A 23 -6.97 9.90 -14.47
CA ARG A 23 -7.88 10.79 -15.20
C ARG A 23 -8.18 10.28 -16.61
N LYS A 24 -7.15 9.94 -17.38
CA LYS A 24 -7.28 9.43 -18.76
C LYS A 24 -8.17 8.18 -18.84
N HIS A 25 -8.18 7.36 -17.78
CA HIS A 25 -8.95 6.12 -17.71
C HIS A 25 -10.25 6.24 -16.90
N GLY A 26 -10.64 7.44 -16.46
CA GLY A 26 -11.89 7.64 -15.71
C GLY A 26 -11.89 7.01 -14.31
N ALA A 27 -10.71 6.69 -13.76
CA ALA A 27 -10.58 6.07 -12.45
C ALA A 27 -10.52 7.11 -11.33
N GLY A 28 -10.97 6.72 -10.13
CA GLY A 28 -10.56 7.38 -8.89
C GLY A 28 -9.09 7.09 -8.56
N PHE A 29 -8.57 7.70 -7.50
CA PHE A 29 -7.16 7.55 -7.13
C PHE A 29 -6.95 7.51 -5.61
N ILE A 30 -5.97 6.73 -5.15
CA ILE A 30 -5.51 6.74 -3.76
C ILE A 30 -4.14 7.43 -3.73
N LEU A 31 -4.08 8.61 -3.11
CA LEU A 31 -2.83 9.31 -2.83
C LEU A 31 -2.26 8.81 -1.50
N ASP A 32 -1.26 7.94 -1.58
CA ASP A 32 -0.51 7.52 -0.38
C ASP A 32 0.58 8.53 -0.04
N THR A 33 0.66 8.92 1.23
CA THR A 33 1.71 9.82 1.72
C THR A 33 3.10 9.19 1.54
N PRO A 34 4.16 9.98 1.28
CA PRO A 34 5.53 9.47 1.16
C PRO A 34 6.16 9.23 2.55
N THR A 35 5.48 8.44 3.39
CA THR A 35 5.73 8.30 4.83
C THR A 35 5.96 6.87 5.30
N TRP A 36 6.20 5.92 4.39
CA TRP A 36 6.40 4.50 4.74
C TRP A 36 7.47 4.32 5.85
N ARG A 37 8.56 5.11 5.84
CA ARG A 37 9.60 5.12 6.89
C ARG A 37 9.50 6.28 7.89
N ALA A 38 8.40 7.05 7.90
CA ALA A 38 8.23 8.18 8.80
C ALA A 38 7.73 7.72 10.19
N ASN A 39 8.51 6.83 10.80
CA ASN A 39 8.23 6.18 12.09
C ASN A 39 9.29 6.55 13.16
N PRO A 40 9.06 6.22 14.44
CA PRO A 40 9.96 6.60 15.54
C PRO A 40 11.41 6.11 15.40
N ASP A 41 11.65 4.91 14.87
CA ASP A 41 13.00 4.35 14.77
C ASP A 41 13.85 5.11 13.73
N TRP A 42 13.26 5.43 12.57
CA TRP A 42 13.93 6.25 11.57
C TRP A 42 14.07 7.71 12.01
N ALA A 43 13.08 8.24 12.72
CA ALA A 43 13.18 9.57 13.31
C ALA A 43 14.38 9.67 14.26
N GLY A 44 14.56 8.70 15.16
CA GLY A 44 15.72 8.63 16.06
C GLY A 44 17.05 8.57 15.31
N LYS A 45 17.16 7.74 14.27
CA LYS A 45 18.38 7.63 13.43
C LYS A 45 18.72 8.92 12.68
N LEU A 46 17.69 9.70 12.30
CA LEU A 46 17.85 10.95 11.55
C LEU A 46 17.90 12.19 12.46
N GLY A 47 17.80 12.03 13.78
CA GLY A 47 17.80 13.14 14.73
C GLY A 47 16.51 13.97 14.75
N TYR A 48 15.39 13.41 14.31
CA TYR A 48 14.08 14.07 14.37
C TYR A 48 13.50 13.96 15.78
N THR A 49 12.93 15.07 16.28
CA THR A 49 12.09 15.03 17.48
C THR A 49 10.73 14.41 17.18
N ARG A 50 9.94 14.11 18.21
CA ARG A 50 8.56 13.61 18.04
C ARG A 50 7.69 14.64 17.33
N GLU A 51 7.87 15.91 17.63
CA GLU A 51 7.15 17.04 17.01
C GLU A 51 7.53 17.19 15.54
N ALA A 52 8.82 17.04 15.21
CA ALA A 52 9.28 17.06 13.82
C ALA A 52 8.75 15.86 13.02
N LEU A 53 8.68 14.68 13.62
CA LEU A 53 8.08 13.49 13.01
C LEU A 53 6.58 13.67 12.75
N HIS A 54 5.86 14.19 13.74
CA HIS A 54 4.45 14.52 13.62
C HIS A 54 4.21 15.54 12.49
N ALA A 55 4.95 16.64 12.48
CA ALA A 55 4.87 17.66 11.43
C ALA A 55 5.18 17.11 10.03
N ALA A 56 6.11 16.16 9.91
CA ALA A 56 6.41 15.51 8.64
C ALA A 56 5.25 14.63 8.13
N ASN A 57 4.58 13.89 9.01
CA ASN A 57 3.40 13.10 8.65
C ASN A 57 2.20 14.00 8.27
N VAL A 58 1.86 14.99 9.09
CA VAL A 58 0.77 15.95 8.81
C VAL A 58 1.05 16.79 7.56
N GLY A 59 2.29 17.26 7.39
CA GLY A 59 2.69 18.02 6.21
C GLY A 59 2.63 17.19 4.93
N SER A 60 2.85 15.87 5.01
CA SER A 60 2.70 14.96 3.88
C SER A 60 1.24 14.87 3.43
N VAL A 61 0.30 14.78 4.38
CA VAL A 61 -1.14 14.81 4.10
C VAL A 61 -1.54 16.16 3.49
N SER A 62 -1.05 17.26 4.05
CA SER A 62 -1.34 18.62 3.56
C SER A 62 -0.89 18.81 2.09
N LEU A 63 0.26 18.25 1.71
CA LEU A 63 0.74 18.26 0.31
C LEU A 63 -0.26 17.54 -0.61
N LEU A 64 -0.77 16.39 -0.18
CA LEU A 64 -1.72 15.58 -0.95
C LEU A 64 -3.11 16.21 -1.00
N ALA A 65 -3.56 16.86 0.07
CA ALA A 65 -4.81 17.62 0.12
C ALA A 65 -4.80 18.74 -0.94
N GLY A 66 -3.67 19.43 -1.10
CA GLY A 66 -3.48 20.40 -2.17
C GLY A 66 -3.51 19.80 -3.58
N LEU A 67 -3.14 18.53 -3.76
CA LEU A 67 -3.32 17.83 -5.03
C LEU A 67 -4.78 17.41 -5.24
N ARG A 68 -5.43 16.82 -4.23
CA ARG A 68 -6.86 16.45 -4.25
C ARG A 68 -7.72 17.65 -4.68
N GLY A 69 -7.56 18.80 -4.02
CA GLY A 69 -8.33 20.01 -4.35
C GLY A 69 -8.14 20.55 -5.78
N ARG A 70 -7.07 20.14 -6.48
CA ARG A 70 -6.82 20.50 -7.90
C ARG A 70 -7.23 19.43 -8.89
N TYR A 71 -7.31 18.17 -8.47
CA TYR A 71 -7.44 17.02 -9.36
C TYR A 71 -8.74 16.24 -9.25
N GLU A 72 -9.39 16.28 -8.08
CA GLU A 72 -10.64 15.55 -7.84
C GLU A 72 -11.77 16.08 -8.72
N GLN A 73 -12.56 15.16 -9.28
CA GLN A 73 -13.67 15.44 -10.18
C GLN A 73 -14.86 14.52 -9.85
N PRO A 74 -16.11 14.92 -10.19
CA PRO A 74 -17.26 14.04 -10.04
C PRO A 74 -17.04 12.70 -10.73
N GLY A 75 -17.27 11.60 -10.01
CA GLY A 75 -17.05 10.22 -10.51
C GLY A 75 -15.60 9.72 -10.44
N GLN A 76 -14.64 10.56 -10.03
CA GLN A 76 -13.23 10.21 -9.89
C GLN A 76 -12.70 10.66 -8.52
N PRO A 77 -13.19 10.04 -7.43
CA PRO A 77 -12.83 10.44 -6.07
C PRO A 77 -11.34 10.24 -5.80
N ILE A 78 -10.76 11.10 -4.98
CA ILE A 78 -9.38 10.99 -4.52
C ILE A 78 -9.36 10.75 -3.01
N VAL A 79 -8.87 9.58 -2.62
CA VAL A 79 -8.66 9.20 -1.20
C VAL A 79 -7.22 9.52 -0.81
N ILE A 80 -7.02 10.18 0.33
CA ILE A 80 -5.70 10.43 0.92
C ILE A 80 -5.46 9.36 1.99
N SER A 81 -4.42 8.55 1.78
CA SER A 81 -4.05 7.42 2.63
C SER A 81 -2.71 7.69 3.30
N GLY A 82 -2.69 7.64 4.64
CA GLY A 82 -1.46 7.67 5.42
C GLY A 82 -0.70 6.36 5.26
N ALA A 83 0.40 6.36 4.51
CA ALA A 83 1.22 5.17 4.27
C ALA A 83 2.10 4.84 5.48
N ILE A 84 1.97 3.60 5.95
CA ILE A 84 2.72 3.04 7.08
C ILE A 84 3.50 1.83 6.56
N GLY A 85 4.80 1.78 6.85
CA GLY A 85 5.61 0.57 6.62
C GLY A 85 5.69 -0.29 7.88
N PRO A 86 6.18 -1.53 7.80
CA PRO A 86 6.55 -2.29 8.97
C PRO A 86 7.65 -1.56 9.74
N ARG A 87 7.74 -1.80 11.05
CA ARG A 87 8.83 -1.28 11.89
C ARG A 87 10.19 -1.74 11.36
N GLY A 88 10.28 -3.01 11.00
CA GLY A 88 11.49 -3.69 10.54
C GLY A 88 11.73 -3.56 9.03
N ASP A 89 12.49 -4.51 8.50
CA ASP A 89 12.64 -4.67 7.07
C ASP A 89 11.40 -5.34 6.47
N GLY A 90 10.93 -4.87 5.31
CA GLY A 90 9.72 -5.37 4.66
C GLY A 90 9.84 -6.79 4.08
N TYR A 91 11.02 -7.40 4.11
CA TYR A 91 11.26 -8.75 3.60
C TYR A 91 11.90 -9.66 4.66
N LYS A 92 11.93 -9.23 5.92
CA LYS A 92 12.39 -10.05 7.05
C LYS A 92 11.25 -10.22 8.05
N ALA A 93 11.26 -11.36 8.74
CA ALA A 93 10.28 -11.60 9.79
C ALA A 93 10.42 -10.52 10.89
N GLY A 94 9.32 -9.80 11.13
CA GLY A 94 9.21 -8.94 12.30
C GLY A 94 9.23 -9.74 13.60
N ASN A 95 9.58 -9.09 14.70
CA ASN A 95 9.71 -9.72 16.01
C ASN A 95 8.85 -9.08 17.11
N MET A 96 7.87 -8.25 16.72
CA MET A 96 6.95 -7.60 17.67
C MET A 96 5.73 -8.45 17.91
N ASP A 97 5.23 -8.45 19.14
CA ASP A 97 3.87 -8.88 19.42
C ASP A 97 2.83 -7.79 19.06
N ALA A 98 1.55 -8.15 19.10
CA ALA A 98 0.48 -7.26 18.68
C ALA A 98 0.32 -6.01 19.57
N THR A 99 0.68 -6.09 20.84
CA THR A 99 0.59 -4.95 21.78
C THR A 99 1.74 -3.98 21.53
N GLU A 100 2.96 -4.51 21.37
CA GLU A 100 4.12 -3.70 21.01
C GLU A 100 3.92 -3.00 19.65
N ALA A 101 3.33 -3.70 18.69
CA ALA A 101 2.99 -3.13 17.39
C ALA A 101 1.92 -2.04 17.48
N GLU A 102 0.88 -2.23 18.30
CA GLU A 102 -0.15 -1.21 18.55
C GLU A 102 0.47 0.07 19.12
N ASP A 103 1.26 -0.06 20.18
CA ASP A 103 1.95 1.07 20.80
C ASP A 103 2.88 1.80 19.82
N TYR A 104 3.68 1.04 19.06
CA TYR A 104 4.62 1.60 18.10
C TYR A 104 3.93 2.39 16.97
N HIS A 105 2.93 1.78 16.33
CA HIS A 105 2.25 2.37 15.18
C HIS A 105 1.26 3.48 15.57
N SER A 106 0.81 3.51 16.83
CA SER A 106 -0.07 4.56 17.37
C SER A 106 0.48 5.98 17.19
N VAL A 107 1.80 6.14 17.18
CA VAL A 107 2.47 7.46 17.03
C VAL A 107 2.22 8.03 15.63
N GLN A 108 2.44 7.22 14.59
CA GLN A 108 2.27 7.67 13.21
C GLN A 108 0.79 7.79 12.85
N ILE A 109 -0.02 6.81 13.25
CA ILE A 109 -1.49 6.82 13.06
C ILE A 109 -2.12 8.02 13.77
N GLY A 110 -1.67 8.36 14.97
CA GLY A 110 -2.13 9.54 15.69
C GLY A 110 -1.89 10.84 14.92
N SER A 111 -0.76 10.95 14.22
CA SER A 111 -0.49 12.12 13.36
C SER A 111 -1.43 12.19 12.16
N PHE A 112 -1.79 11.04 11.58
CA PHE A 112 -2.77 11.00 10.48
C PHE A 112 -4.19 11.30 10.95
N ALA A 113 -4.58 10.84 12.14
CA ALA A 113 -5.89 11.12 12.75
C ALA A 113 -6.12 12.61 13.03
N GLU A 114 -5.04 13.38 13.23
CA GLU A 114 -5.07 14.83 13.46
C GLU A 114 -4.93 15.65 12.15
N SER A 115 -5.03 14.99 10.99
CA SER A 115 -4.85 15.59 9.67
C SER A 115 -6.04 15.29 8.73
N ASP A 116 -5.99 15.80 7.50
CA ASP A 116 -7.01 15.54 6.45
C ASP A 116 -6.89 14.16 5.78
N ALA A 117 -6.26 13.17 6.44
CA ALA A 117 -6.14 11.83 5.91
C ALA A 117 -7.50 11.12 6.02
N ASP A 118 -7.97 10.50 4.93
CA ASP A 118 -9.24 9.79 4.92
C ASP A 118 -9.11 8.38 5.53
N MET A 119 -7.90 7.82 5.47
CA MET A 119 -7.58 6.50 6.00
C MET A 119 -6.06 6.32 6.17
N VAL A 120 -5.66 5.18 6.73
CA VAL A 120 -4.26 4.72 6.72
C VAL A 120 -4.13 3.39 5.99
N THR A 121 -2.98 3.14 5.38
CA THR A 121 -2.66 1.84 4.80
C THR A 121 -1.31 1.36 5.29
N ALA A 122 -1.29 0.19 5.93
CA ALA A 122 -0.06 -0.52 6.28
C ALA A 122 0.39 -1.34 5.07
N PHE A 123 1.59 -1.09 4.56
CA PHE A 123 2.15 -1.76 3.40
C PHE A 123 3.28 -2.69 3.79
N THR A 124 3.40 -3.81 3.07
CA THR A 124 4.54 -4.74 3.16
C THR A 124 4.67 -5.34 4.57
N LEU A 125 3.56 -5.68 5.22
CA LEU A 125 3.61 -6.38 6.50
C LEU A 125 4.05 -7.83 6.29
N THR A 126 4.96 -8.29 7.14
CA THR A 126 5.58 -9.64 7.07
C THR A 126 5.09 -10.59 8.14
N ASN A 127 4.32 -10.10 9.10
CA ASN A 127 3.85 -10.84 10.27
C ASN A 127 2.43 -10.39 10.68
N ILE A 128 1.72 -11.29 11.35
CA ILE A 128 0.30 -11.12 11.71
C ILE A 128 0.14 -10.17 12.90
N ASP A 129 1.03 -10.26 13.89
CA ASP A 129 0.98 -9.44 15.10
C ASP A 129 1.06 -7.94 14.79
N GLU A 130 1.92 -7.55 13.84
CA GLU A 130 2.01 -6.18 13.39
C GLU A 130 0.76 -5.69 12.65
N ALA A 131 0.11 -6.57 11.87
CA ALA A 131 -1.18 -6.26 11.26
C ALA A 131 -2.27 -6.03 12.31
N ILE A 132 -2.31 -6.86 13.36
CA ILE A 132 -3.23 -6.70 14.49
C ILE A 132 -2.95 -5.37 15.20
N GLY A 133 -1.68 -5.07 15.49
CA GLY A 133 -1.30 -3.83 16.17
C GLY A 133 -1.70 -2.57 15.41
N VAL A 134 -1.43 -2.53 14.09
CA VAL A 134 -1.87 -1.41 13.24
C VAL A 134 -3.39 -1.28 13.22
N ALA A 135 -4.10 -2.40 13.07
CA ALA A 135 -5.57 -2.41 13.02
C ALA A 135 -6.20 -1.92 14.33
N ARG A 136 -5.65 -2.30 15.48
CA ARG A 136 -6.09 -1.81 16.80
C ARG A 136 -5.78 -0.33 16.98
N ALA A 137 -4.55 0.10 16.67
CA ALA A 137 -4.15 1.50 16.79
C ALA A 137 -5.00 2.44 15.92
N ALA A 138 -5.35 2.01 14.69
CA ALA A 138 -6.23 2.76 13.80
C ALA A 138 -7.67 2.82 14.34
N ALA A 139 -8.22 1.68 14.79
CA ALA A 139 -9.55 1.62 15.37
C ALA A 139 -9.68 2.49 16.64
N ALA A 140 -8.66 2.49 17.51
CA ALA A 140 -8.61 3.32 18.71
C ALA A 140 -8.63 4.82 18.42
N ARG A 141 -8.22 5.23 17.21
CA ARG A 141 -8.25 6.63 16.74
C ARG A 141 -9.44 6.92 15.81
N GLY A 142 -10.32 5.94 15.56
CA GLY A 142 -11.46 6.10 14.65
C GLY A 142 -11.06 6.30 13.18
N VAL A 143 -9.86 5.88 12.79
CA VAL A 143 -9.36 6.03 11.42
C VAL A 143 -9.52 4.70 10.67
N PRO A 144 -10.20 4.67 9.51
CA PRO A 144 -10.25 3.47 8.69
C PRO A 144 -8.84 3.02 8.29
N CYS A 145 -8.57 1.71 8.31
CA CYS A 145 -7.30 1.17 7.85
C CYS A 145 -7.45 0.10 6.78
N ALA A 146 -6.46 0.02 5.89
CA ALA A 146 -6.21 -1.14 5.07
C ALA A 146 -4.89 -1.79 5.45
N ILE A 147 -4.84 -3.12 5.35
CA ILE A 147 -3.64 -3.91 5.64
C ILE A 147 -3.17 -4.58 4.36
N SER A 148 -1.89 -4.42 4.02
CA SER A 148 -1.29 -5.07 2.86
C SER A 148 -0.13 -5.96 3.29
N PHE A 149 -0.27 -7.26 3.04
CA PHE A 149 0.80 -8.22 3.26
C PHE A 149 1.69 -8.33 2.03
N THR A 150 2.95 -8.76 2.24
CA THR A 150 3.81 -9.27 1.19
C THR A 150 4.03 -10.77 1.36
N VAL A 151 4.37 -11.46 0.28
CA VAL A 151 4.61 -12.90 0.25
C VAL A 151 5.86 -13.22 -0.54
N GLU A 152 6.47 -14.36 -0.24
CA GLU A 152 7.55 -14.95 -1.02
C GLU A 152 6.99 -15.66 -2.27
N THR A 153 7.90 -16.23 -3.07
CA THR A 153 7.59 -16.85 -4.37
C THR A 153 6.64 -18.06 -4.28
N ASP A 154 6.42 -18.60 -3.09
CA ASP A 154 5.48 -19.69 -2.78
C ASP A 154 4.10 -19.21 -2.29
N GLY A 155 3.86 -17.89 -2.30
CA GLY A 155 2.59 -17.29 -1.92
C GLY A 155 2.36 -17.22 -0.41
N ARG A 156 3.41 -17.43 0.40
CA ARG A 156 3.37 -17.38 1.86
C ARG A 156 4.12 -16.16 2.38
N LEU A 157 3.72 -15.67 3.55
CA LEU A 157 4.51 -14.67 4.27
C LEU A 157 5.90 -15.25 4.56
N VAL A 158 6.91 -14.40 4.77
CA VAL A 158 8.27 -14.83 5.15
C VAL A 158 8.33 -15.69 6.43
N THR A 159 7.26 -15.67 7.23
CA THR A 159 7.06 -16.53 8.41
C THR A 159 6.51 -17.94 8.09
N GLY A 160 6.30 -18.26 6.81
CA GLY A 160 5.69 -19.51 6.31
C GLY A 160 4.16 -19.55 6.39
N ARG A 161 3.53 -18.54 6.99
CA ARG A 161 2.08 -18.43 7.14
C ARG A 161 1.40 -18.14 5.81
N SER A 162 0.22 -18.71 5.59
CA SER A 162 -0.57 -18.40 4.39
C SER A 162 -1.25 -17.04 4.52
N MET A 163 -1.62 -16.42 3.39
CA MET A 163 -2.41 -15.19 3.41
C MET A 163 -3.78 -15.38 4.07
N GLN A 164 -4.42 -16.54 3.86
CA GLN A 164 -5.67 -16.88 4.53
C GLN A 164 -5.51 -16.81 6.05
N GLU A 165 -4.49 -17.49 6.60
CA GLU A 165 -4.25 -17.52 8.03
C GLU A 165 -3.96 -16.11 8.57
N ALA A 166 -3.19 -15.31 7.84
CA ALA A 166 -2.89 -13.94 8.21
C ALA A 166 -4.15 -13.04 8.29
N ILE A 167 -5.01 -13.11 7.27
CA ILE A 167 -6.25 -12.31 7.20
C ILE A 167 -7.25 -12.76 8.26
N GLU A 168 -7.53 -14.05 8.36
CA GLU A 168 -8.54 -14.59 9.29
C GLU A 168 -8.11 -14.37 10.75
N THR A 169 -6.82 -14.51 11.06
CA THR A 169 -6.30 -14.27 12.42
C THR A 169 -6.35 -12.78 12.76
N THR A 170 -5.99 -11.90 11.81
CA THR A 170 -6.08 -10.44 12.02
C THR A 170 -7.52 -10.02 12.25
N ASP A 171 -8.47 -10.47 11.41
CA ASP A 171 -9.89 -10.16 11.57
C ASP A 171 -10.43 -10.69 12.91
N ALA A 172 -10.11 -11.93 13.29
CA ALA A 172 -10.54 -12.51 14.55
C ALA A 172 -10.03 -11.72 15.77
N ALA A 173 -8.78 -11.25 15.73
CA ALA A 173 -8.14 -10.53 16.83
C ALA A 173 -8.55 -9.04 16.94
N THR A 174 -9.20 -8.50 15.90
CA THR A 174 -9.53 -7.07 15.76
C THR A 174 -11.03 -6.83 15.58
N GLY A 175 -11.85 -7.89 15.53
CA GLY A 175 -13.27 -7.78 15.20
C GLY A 175 -13.52 -7.37 13.75
N GLY A 176 -12.58 -7.66 12.85
CA GLY A 176 -12.66 -7.29 11.43
C GLY A 176 -12.53 -5.79 11.18
N SER A 177 -11.82 -5.05 12.04
CA SER A 177 -11.69 -3.59 11.93
C SER A 177 -11.01 -3.10 10.63
N PRO A 178 -10.09 -3.85 9.97
CA PRO A 178 -9.58 -3.42 8.67
C PRO A 178 -10.70 -3.30 7.64
N ALA A 179 -10.76 -2.18 6.93
CA ALA A 179 -11.75 -1.95 5.88
C ALA A 179 -11.61 -2.97 4.75
N TYR A 180 -10.36 -3.29 4.40
CA TYR A 180 -9.99 -4.32 3.44
C TYR A 180 -8.52 -4.70 3.58
N TYR A 181 -8.15 -5.78 2.90
CA TYR A 181 -6.77 -6.23 2.75
C TYR A 181 -6.27 -6.04 1.32
N MET A 182 -4.96 -5.98 1.19
CA MET A 182 -4.26 -5.95 -0.08
C MET A 182 -3.05 -6.87 -0.07
N ILE A 183 -2.49 -7.08 -1.25
CA ILE A 183 -1.16 -7.68 -1.40
C ILE A 183 -0.29 -6.68 -2.14
N ASN A 184 0.89 -6.43 -1.61
CA ASN A 184 1.87 -5.60 -2.27
C ASN A 184 3.27 -6.18 -2.18
N CYS A 185 4.18 -5.62 -2.95
CA CYS A 185 5.59 -6.00 -2.94
C CYS A 185 5.89 -7.44 -3.41
N ALA A 186 4.93 -8.15 -4.01
CA ALA A 186 5.13 -9.46 -4.64
C ALA A 186 4.60 -9.42 -6.09
N HIS A 187 5.15 -10.24 -6.98
CA HIS A 187 4.64 -10.36 -8.34
C HIS A 187 3.40 -11.27 -8.36
N PRO A 188 2.37 -11.05 -9.21
CA PRO A 188 1.19 -11.90 -9.26
C PRO A 188 1.47 -13.40 -9.40
N THR A 189 2.53 -13.77 -10.12
CA THR A 189 2.95 -15.16 -10.29
C THR A 189 3.35 -15.86 -9.00
N HIS A 190 3.64 -15.11 -7.92
CA HIS A 190 4.00 -15.68 -6.62
C HIS A 190 2.77 -16.13 -5.82
N PHE A 191 1.61 -15.53 -6.06
CA PHE A 191 0.44 -15.72 -5.20
C PHE A 191 -0.85 -16.06 -5.93
N ALA A 192 -0.88 -16.00 -7.26
CA ALA A 192 -2.09 -16.25 -8.03
C ALA A 192 -2.71 -17.62 -7.76
N GLU A 193 -1.87 -18.64 -7.58
CA GLU A 193 -2.32 -20.02 -7.30
C GLU A 193 -2.84 -20.20 -5.86
N ALA A 194 -2.51 -19.28 -4.95
CA ALA A 194 -2.98 -19.34 -3.57
C ALA A 194 -4.44 -18.86 -3.41
N PHE A 195 -5.02 -18.24 -4.44
CA PHE A 195 -6.40 -17.78 -4.40
C PHE A 195 -7.38 -18.86 -4.84
N ASP A 196 -8.26 -19.24 -3.92
CA ASP A 196 -9.53 -19.87 -4.26
C ASP A 196 -10.62 -18.78 -4.28
N PRO A 197 -11.17 -18.40 -5.44
CA PRO A 197 -12.24 -17.41 -5.56
C PRO A 197 -13.50 -17.74 -4.76
N LYS A 198 -13.67 -18.99 -4.31
CA LYS A 198 -14.79 -19.42 -3.48
C LYS A 198 -14.51 -19.31 -1.99
N ALA A 199 -13.28 -19.04 -1.60
CA ALA A 199 -12.91 -18.93 -0.19
C ALA A 199 -13.27 -17.55 0.36
N ASN A 200 -14.05 -17.52 1.44
CA ASN A 200 -14.60 -16.29 2.03
C ASN A 200 -13.54 -15.24 2.37
N TRP A 201 -12.33 -15.65 2.75
CA TRP A 201 -11.24 -14.71 3.08
C TRP A 201 -10.81 -13.88 1.86
N THR A 202 -10.97 -14.39 0.63
CA THR A 202 -10.59 -13.64 -0.58
C THR A 202 -11.48 -12.42 -0.83
N GLU A 203 -12.72 -12.41 -0.33
CA GLU A 203 -13.63 -11.25 -0.38
C GLU A 203 -13.09 -10.04 0.41
N ARG A 204 -12.18 -10.29 1.35
CA ARG A 204 -11.50 -9.25 2.12
C ARG A 204 -10.39 -8.58 1.33
N ILE A 205 -9.87 -9.21 0.27
CA ILE A 205 -8.84 -8.63 -0.60
C ILE A 205 -9.50 -7.70 -1.61
N ARG A 206 -9.21 -6.40 -1.52
CA ARG A 206 -9.75 -5.39 -2.45
C ARG A 206 -8.70 -4.68 -3.27
N GLY A 207 -7.41 -4.94 -3.01
CA GLY A 207 -6.34 -4.30 -3.76
C GLY A 207 -5.08 -5.12 -3.97
N LEU A 208 -4.40 -4.81 -5.07
CA LEU A 208 -3.14 -5.41 -5.49
C LEU A 208 -2.16 -4.29 -5.89
N ARG A 209 -0.93 -4.32 -5.37
CA ARG A 209 0.17 -3.40 -5.75
C ARG A 209 1.47 -4.16 -5.92
N ALA A 210 1.67 -4.72 -7.09
CA ALA A 210 2.68 -5.74 -7.32
C ALA A 210 4.06 -5.16 -7.62
N ASN A 211 5.10 -5.99 -7.44
CA ASN A 211 6.41 -5.71 -8.03
C ASN A 211 6.40 -5.86 -9.54
N ALA A 212 7.32 -5.17 -10.21
CA ALA A 212 7.53 -5.31 -11.66
C ALA A 212 8.25 -6.62 -12.01
N SER A 213 9.27 -7.01 -11.23
CA SER A 213 10.06 -8.22 -11.46
C SER A 213 9.37 -9.45 -10.86
N ARG A 214 9.57 -10.60 -11.53
CA ARG A 214 9.19 -11.95 -11.05
C ARG A 214 10.21 -12.58 -10.11
N MET A 215 11.39 -11.97 -9.95
CA MET A 215 12.46 -12.49 -9.11
C MET A 215 12.04 -12.50 -7.63
N SER A 216 12.71 -13.32 -6.82
CA SER A 216 12.48 -13.34 -5.37
C SER A 216 12.99 -12.04 -4.73
N HIS A 217 12.55 -11.75 -3.50
CA HIS A 217 13.10 -10.61 -2.75
C HIS A 217 14.61 -10.72 -2.55
N ALA A 218 15.12 -11.93 -2.27
CA ALA A 218 16.54 -12.17 -2.07
C ALA A 218 17.35 -11.92 -3.36
N ASP A 219 16.89 -12.43 -4.50
CA ASP A 219 17.59 -12.22 -5.78
C ASP A 219 17.64 -10.73 -6.16
N LEU A 220 16.58 -9.97 -5.83
CA LEU A 220 16.53 -8.52 -6.10
C LEU A 220 17.43 -7.71 -5.16
N ASP A 221 17.53 -8.09 -3.89
CA ASP A 221 18.39 -7.41 -2.89
C ASP A 221 19.88 -7.58 -3.24
N GLU A 222 20.25 -8.72 -3.83
CA GLU A 222 21.62 -9.05 -4.23
C GLU A 222 21.95 -8.66 -5.69
N SER A 223 20.97 -8.16 -6.45
CA SER A 223 21.17 -7.85 -7.88
C SER A 223 21.97 -6.57 -8.09
N GLU A 224 23.07 -6.67 -8.86
CA GLU A 224 23.82 -5.51 -9.35
C GLU A 224 23.18 -4.84 -10.58
N THR A 225 22.17 -5.48 -11.18
CA THR A 225 21.49 -5.01 -12.38
C THR A 225 20.02 -4.75 -12.12
N LEU A 226 19.48 -3.71 -12.74
CA LEU A 226 18.06 -3.39 -12.62
C LEU A 226 17.23 -4.34 -13.48
N ASP A 227 16.44 -5.20 -12.84
CA ASP A 227 15.30 -5.83 -13.50
C ASP A 227 14.09 -4.89 -13.44
N ALA A 228 13.77 -4.31 -14.59
CA ALA A 228 12.64 -3.37 -14.73
C ALA A 228 11.29 -4.06 -14.91
N GLY A 229 11.24 -5.40 -15.03
CA GLY A 229 10.05 -6.15 -15.39
C GLY A 229 9.49 -5.80 -16.78
N ASP A 230 8.29 -6.30 -17.08
CA ASP A 230 7.55 -5.98 -18.30
C ASP A 230 6.17 -5.39 -17.95
N PRO A 231 5.92 -4.10 -18.27
CA PRO A 231 4.63 -3.44 -18.05
C PRO A 231 3.43 -4.17 -18.64
N VAL A 232 3.56 -4.72 -19.85
CA VAL A 232 2.45 -5.36 -20.56
C VAL A 232 2.16 -6.71 -19.93
N ASP A 233 3.20 -7.47 -19.65
CA ASP A 233 3.08 -8.76 -18.96
C ASP A 233 2.41 -8.60 -17.60
N LEU A 234 2.90 -7.67 -16.75
CA LEU A 234 2.32 -7.41 -15.43
C LEU A 234 0.83 -7.05 -15.53
N ALA A 235 0.47 -6.21 -16.51
CA ALA A 235 -0.92 -5.83 -16.74
C ALA A 235 -1.82 -7.02 -17.14
N GLN A 236 -1.29 -7.98 -17.92
CA GLN A 236 -2.04 -9.20 -18.27
C GLN A 236 -2.29 -10.09 -17.05
N HIS A 237 -1.29 -10.23 -16.17
CA HIS A 237 -1.46 -10.95 -14.91
C HIS A 237 -2.53 -10.32 -14.01
N TYR A 238 -2.55 -8.99 -13.92
CA TYR A 238 -3.61 -8.26 -13.22
C TYR A 238 -4.98 -8.55 -13.81
N ARG A 239 -5.12 -8.45 -15.15
CA ARG A 239 -6.39 -8.70 -15.83
C ARG A 239 -6.89 -10.13 -15.59
N GLN A 240 -6.00 -11.12 -15.64
CA GLN A 240 -6.35 -12.51 -15.37
C GLN A 240 -6.83 -12.70 -13.93
N LEU A 241 -6.11 -12.18 -12.94
CA LEU A 241 -6.52 -12.26 -11.52
C LEU A 241 -7.85 -11.56 -11.27
N MET A 242 -8.03 -10.35 -11.79
CA MET A 242 -9.26 -9.59 -11.58
C MET A 242 -10.48 -10.24 -12.24
N SER A 243 -10.30 -11.06 -13.28
CA SER A 243 -11.40 -11.82 -13.89
C SER A 243 -12.02 -12.85 -12.94
N SER A 244 -11.24 -13.37 -11.99
CA SER A 244 -11.70 -14.30 -10.95
C SER A 244 -11.93 -13.65 -9.59
N MET A 245 -11.50 -12.40 -9.40
CA MET A 245 -11.64 -11.63 -8.16
C MET A 245 -12.40 -10.32 -8.39
N PRO A 246 -13.72 -10.39 -8.66
CA PRO A 246 -14.54 -9.22 -8.97
C PRO A 246 -14.69 -8.22 -7.82
N GLN A 247 -14.17 -8.50 -6.63
CA GLN A 247 -14.11 -7.58 -5.48
C GLN A 247 -12.86 -6.68 -5.51
N VAL A 248 -11.82 -7.03 -6.27
CA VAL A 248 -10.61 -6.21 -6.40
C VAL A 248 -10.94 -4.96 -7.21
N ARG A 249 -10.69 -3.81 -6.60
CA ARG A 249 -10.99 -2.47 -7.16
C ARG A 249 -9.80 -1.51 -7.10
N ILE A 250 -8.78 -1.87 -6.33
CA ILE A 250 -7.58 -1.05 -6.14
C ILE A 250 -6.42 -1.77 -6.83
N VAL A 251 -5.84 -1.14 -7.85
CA VAL A 251 -4.70 -1.69 -8.57
C VAL A 251 -3.60 -0.65 -8.66
N GLY A 252 -2.35 -1.10 -8.62
CA GLY A 252 -1.19 -0.24 -8.74
C GLY A 252 0.09 -1.03 -8.78
N GLY A 253 1.20 -0.35 -8.50
CA GLY A 253 2.52 -0.95 -8.48
C GLY A 253 3.25 -0.69 -7.16
N CYS A 254 4.26 -1.51 -6.90
CA CYS A 254 5.20 -1.40 -5.80
C CYS A 254 6.63 -1.35 -6.35
N CYS A 255 7.58 -2.14 -5.83
CA CYS A 255 8.98 -2.04 -6.22
C CYS A 255 9.22 -2.38 -7.70
N GLY A 256 10.11 -1.63 -8.34
CA GLY A 256 10.42 -1.75 -9.77
C GLY A 256 9.37 -1.16 -10.72
N THR A 257 8.16 -0.85 -10.24
CA THR A 257 7.11 -0.28 -11.09
C THR A 257 7.27 1.23 -11.30
N ASP A 258 6.72 1.72 -12.40
CA ASP A 258 6.65 3.14 -12.71
C ASP A 258 5.33 3.49 -13.42
N HIS A 259 5.22 4.73 -13.88
CA HIS A 259 4.07 5.21 -14.65
C HIS A 259 3.73 4.37 -15.90
N ARG A 260 4.71 3.70 -16.54
CA ARG A 260 4.45 2.85 -17.72
C ARG A 260 3.68 1.59 -17.31
N HIS A 261 4.07 0.99 -16.18
CA HIS A 261 3.39 -0.16 -15.59
C HIS A 261 1.95 0.17 -15.19
N VAL A 262 1.76 1.28 -14.47
CA VAL A 262 0.41 1.69 -14.04
C VAL A 262 -0.47 2.02 -15.24
N ALA A 263 0.05 2.69 -16.28
CA ALA A 263 -0.70 2.94 -17.50
C ALA A 263 -1.11 1.64 -18.22
N ALA A 264 -0.22 0.65 -18.28
CA ALA A 264 -0.52 -0.66 -18.86
C ALA A 264 -1.60 -1.40 -18.05
N ILE A 265 -1.51 -1.40 -16.72
CA ILE A 265 -2.52 -1.98 -15.82
C ILE A 265 -3.88 -1.30 -16.05
N CYS A 266 -3.93 0.04 -16.07
CA CYS A 266 -5.18 0.76 -16.34
C CYS A 266 -5.77 0.39 -17.71
N ALA A 267 -4.94 0.28 -18.75
CA ALA A 267 -5.41 -0.11 -20.09
C ALA A 267 -5.93 -1.55 -20.17
N ALA A 268 -5.35 -2.49 -19.40
CA ALA A 268 -5.74 -3.89 -19.42
C ALA A 268 -6.96 -4.19 -18.54
N CYS A 269 -7.11 -3.46 -17.41
CA CYS A 269 -8.04 -3.83 -16.35
C CYS A 269 -9.26 -2.91 -16.22
N LEU A 270 -9.19 -1.67 -16.71
CA LEU A 270 -10.32 -0.74 -16.62
C LEU A 270 -11.16 -0.78 -17.90
N PRO A 271 -12.49 -0.64 -17.79
CA PRO A 271 -13.35 -0.58 -18.97
C PRO A 271 -12.99 0.64 -19.84
N GLU A 272 -13.12 0.50 -21.15
CA GLU A 272 -12.95 1.64 -22.06
C GLU A 272 -14.03 2.69 -21.78
N LEU A 273 -13.61 3.94 -21.61
CA LEU A 273 -14.54 5.06 -21.53
C LEU A 273 -15.29 5.15 -22.87
N THR A 274 -16.59 4.91 -22.82
CA THR A 274 -17.46 5.16 -23.97
C THR A 274 -17.41 6.64 -24.25
N ARG A 275 -16.81 7.04 -25.38
CA ARG A 275 -16.85 8.43 -25.82
C ARG A 275 -18.31 8.77 -26.12
N ALA A 276 -18.90 9.63 -25.30
CA ALA A 276 -20.18 10.28 -25.58
C ALA A 276 -20.05 11.20 -26.79
#